data_AF-A0A5E7N261-F1
#
_entry.id   AF-A0A5E7N261-F1
#
_cell.length_a   1.000
_cell.length_b   1.000
_cell.length_c   1.000
_cell.angle_alpha   90.00
_cell.angle_beta   90.00
_cell.angle_gamma   90.00
#
_symmetry.space_group_name_H-M   'P 1'
#
loop_
_entity.id
_entity.type
_entity.pdbx_description
1 polymer ?
#
loop_
_entity_poly.entity_id
_entity_poly.type
_entity_poly.pdbx_seq_one_letter_code
_entity_poly.pdbx_strand_id
1 'polypeptide(L)'
;MSKTVKTPWWSPIAHFAAHCFVGSIIFIIIGLPAVALSFLVHELESIGVNALTIAVLTTLKVALSVTDALLFLIYLALGIYRALKELANE
;
A
#
# COMPACT_ATOMS: atom_id res chain seq x y z
N MET A 1 -18.76 -31.91 25.94
CA MET A 1 -17.38 -31.95 25.43
C MET A 1 -17.19 -30.78 24.48
N SER A 2 -16.50 -29.73 24.93
CA SER A 2 -16.07 -28.63 24.06
C SER A 2 -15.05 -29.20 23.07
N LYS A 3 -15.40 -29.26 21.78
CA LYS A 3 -14.42 -29.57 20.74
C LYS A 3 -13.46 -28.40 20.69
N THR A 4 -12.29 -28.55 21.28
CA THR A 4 -11.16 -27.65 21.03
C THR A 4 -10.80 -27.81 19.57
N VAL A 5 -11.38 -26.95 18.72
CA VAL A 5 -11.00 -26.86 17.31
C VAL A 5 -9.56 -26.36 17.33
N LYS A 6 -8.60 -27.28 17.17
CA LYS A 6 -7.20 -26.91 16.94
C LYS A 6 -7.19 -26.06 15.67
N THR A 7 -6.81 -24.80 15.81
CA THR A 7 -6.58 -23.91 14.68
C THR A 7 -5.54 -24.59 13.78
N PRO A 8 -5.77 -24.64 12.45
CA PRO A 8 -4.80 -25.24 11.56
C PRO A 8 -3.46 -24.49 11.64
N TRP A 9 -2.34 -25.20 11.56
CA TRP A 9 -0.98 -24.62 11.57
C TRP A 9 -0.74 -23.57 10.46
N TRP A 10 -1.56 -23.59 9.41
CA TRP A 10 -1.53 -22.63 8.31
C TRP A 10 -2.42 -21.40 8.54
N SER A 11 -3.23 -21.37 9.60
CA SER A 11 -4.14 -20.27 9.94
C SER A 11 -3.42 -18.92 10.04
N PRO A 12 -2.24 -18.80 10.70
CA PRO A 12 -1.50 -17.54 10.75
C PRO A 12 -1.01 -17.09 9.37
N ILE A 13 -0.60 -18.03 8.51
CA ILE A 13 -0.15 -17.76 7.14
C ILE A 13 -1.31 -17.24 6.28
N ALA A 14 -2.48 -17.89 6.37
CA ALA A 14 -3.68 -17.45 5.65
C ALA A 14 -4.16 -16.08 6.12
N HIS A 15 -4.11 -15.81 7.44
CA HIS A 15 -4.46 -14.51 7.99
C HIS A 15 -3.51 -13.40 7.52
N PHE A 16 -2.20 -13.67 7.48
CA PHE A 16 -1.21 -12.76 6.92
C PHE A 16 -1.42 -12.52 5.41
N ALA A 17 -1.64 -13.58 4.64
CA ALA A 17 -1.89 -13.47 3.19
C ALA A 17 -3.13 -12.62 2.89
N ALA A 18 -4.22 -12.81 3.64
CA ALA A 18 -5.42 -11.97 3.54
C ALA A 18 -5.11 -10.50 3.87
N HIS A 19 -4.32 -10.23 4.90
CA HIS A 19 -3.91 -8.88 5.26
C HIS A 19 -3.07 -8.23 4.16
N CYS A 20 -2.07 -8.93 3.61
CA CYS A 20 -1.28 -8.47 2.48
C CYS A 20 -2.14 -8.19 1.24
N PHE A 21 -3.09 -9.06 0.94
CA PHE A 21 -3.98 -8.90 -0.21
C PHE A 21 -4.84 -7.65 -0.09
N VAL A 22 -5.52 -7.47 1.05
CA VAL A 22 -6.34 -6.28 1.33
C VAL A 22 -5.48 -5.01 1.33
N GLY A 23 -4.31 -5.05 1.99
CA GLY A 23 -3.38 -3.92 1.99
C GLY A 23 -2.89 -3.54 0.60
N SER A 24 -2.66 -4.53 -0.28
CA SER A 24 -2.26 -4.28 -1.67
C SER A 24 -3.38 -3.63 -2.49
N ILE A 25 -4.63 -4.06 -2.30
CA ILE A 25 -5.78 -3.42 -2.96
C ILE A 25 -5.91 -1.96 -2.53
N ILE A 26 -5.81 -1.68 -1.22
CA ILE A 26 -5.87 -0.31 -0.70
C ILE A 26 -4.72 0.51 -1.28
N PHE A 27 -3.50 -0.04 -1.31
CA PHE A 27 -2.34 0.62 -1.91
C PHE A 27 -2.57 1.00 -3.38
N ILE A 28 -3.17 0.11 -4.18
CA ILE A 28 -3.51 0.40 -5.58
C ILE A 28 -4.55 1.52 -5.68
N ILE A 29 -5.59 1.50 -4.84
CA ILE A 29 -6.66 2.51 -4.85
C ILE A 29 -6.09 3.90 -4.50
N ILE A 30 -5.19 3.99 -3.52
CA ILE A 30 -4.59 5.26 -3.11
C ILE A 30 -3.49 5.72 -4.10
N GLY A 31 -2.75 4.77 -4.69
CA GLY A 31 -1.73 5.07 -5.71
C GLY A 31 -2.30 5.49 -7.07
N LEU A 32 -3.53 5.08 -7.40
CA LEU A 32 -4.24 5.45 -8.64
C LEU A 32 -4.30 6.97 -8.88
N PRO A 33 -4.68 7.81 -7.89
CA PRO A 33 -4.55 9.27 -7.98
C PRO A 33 -3.18 9.78 -8.41
N ALA A 34 -2.08 9.20 -7.93
CA ALA A 34 -0.73 9.63 -8.33
C ALA A 34 -0.42 9.29 -9.79
N VAL A 35 -0.93 8.16 -10.27
CA VAL A 35 -0.86 7.79 -11.69
C VAL A 35 -1.72 8.74 -12.54
N ALA A 36 -2.96 9.02 -12.12
CA ALA A 36 -3.83 9.97 -12.81
C ALA A 36 -3.21 11.38 -12.86
N LEU A 37 -2.58 11.82 -11.78
CA LEU A 37 -1.85 13.10 -11.72
C LEU A 37 -0.67 13.12 -12.71
N SER A 38 -0.05 11.97 -12.98
CA SER A 38 1.02 11.86 -13.99
C SER A 38 0.50 12.12 -15.40
N PHE A 39 -0.65 11.55 -15.75
CA PHE A 39 -1.31 11.84 -17.03
C PHE A 39 -1.71 13.30 -17.11
N LEU A 40 -2.31 13.85 -16.05
CA LEU A 40 -2.73 15.26 -16.01
C LEU A 40 -1.55 16.23 -16.21
N VAL A 41 -0.41 15.99 -15.56
CA VAL A 41 0.80 16.82 -15.75
C VAL A 41 1.26 16.79 -17.20
N HIS A 42 1.28 15.62 -17.83
CA HIS A 42 1.71 15.48 -19.22
C HIS A 42 0.78 16.21 -20.20
N GLU A 43 -0.53 16.12 -20.00
CA GLU A 43 -1.51 16.86 -20.79
C GLU A 43 -1.39 18.37 -20.59
N LEU A 44 -1.16 18.84 -19.35
CA LEU A 44 -0.97 20.26 -19.04
C LEU A 44 0.32 20.84 -19.67
N GLU A 45 1.40 20.05 -19.73
CA GLU A 45 2.61 20.41 -20.48
C GLU A 45 2.30 20.63 -21.96
N SER A 46 1.45 19.77 -22.55
CA SER A 46 1.08 19.85 -23.96
C SER A 46 0.25 21.09 -24.34
N ILE A 47 -0.52 21.63 -23.38
CA ILE A 47 -1.39 22.81 -23.59
C ILE A 47 -0.67 24.13 -23.21
N GLY A 48 0.61 24.06 -22.80
CA GLY A 48 1.43 25.24 -22.51
C GLY A 48 1.12 25.90 -21.16
N VAL A 49 0.69 25.11 -20.17
CA VAL A 49 0.43 25.61 -18.81
C VAL A 49 1.72 26.13 -18.16
N ASN A 50 1.57 27.14 -17.29
CA ASN A 50 2.68 27.78 -16.56
C ASN A 50 3.61 26.75 -15.87
N ALA A 51 4.91 26.89 -16.08
CA ALA A 51 5.96 26.08 -15.48
C ALA A 51 5.86 25.97 -13.94
N LEU A 52 5.41 27.02 -13.25
CA LEU A 52 5.19 26.96 -11.79
C LEU A 52 4.11 25.94 -11.41
N THR A 53 2.99 25.92 -12.15
CA THR A 53 1.90 24.97 -11.93
C THR A 53 2.36 23.54 -12.17
N ILE A 54 3.12 23.32 -13.23
CA ILE A 54 3.67 22.01 -13.58
C ILE A 54 4.67 21.53 -12.52
N ALA A 55 5.52 22.42 -12.00
CA ALA A 55 6.45 22.11 -10.92
C ALA A 55 5.72 21.70 -9.62
N VAL A 56 4.66 22.41 -9.24
CA VAL A 56 3.84 22.08 -8.06
C VAL A 56 3.18 20.71 -8.23
N LEU A 57 2.53 20.45 -9.36
CA LEU A 57 1.86 19.17 -9.61
C LEU A 57 2.84 18.00 -9.68
N THR A 58 4.02 18.20 -10.28
CA THR A 58 5.09 17.19 -10.31
C THR A 58 5.62 16.89 -8.91
N THR A 59 5.81 17.91 -8.08
CA THR A 59 6.24 17.73 -6.69
C THR A 59 5.20 16.95 -5.89
N LEU A 60 3.92 17.29 -6.06
CA LEU A 60 2.82 16.61 -5.39
C LEU A 60 2.72 15.14 -5.79
N LYS A 61 2.89 14.83 -7.09
CA LYS A 61 2.95 13.46 -7.61
C LYS A 61 4.04 12.65 -6.90
N VAL A 62 5.27 13.18 -6.84
CA VAL A 62 6.39 12.47 -6.21
C VAL A 62 6.14 12.29 -4.71
N ALA A 63 5.68 13.33 -4.02
CA ALA A 63 5.39 13.27 -2.59
C ALA A 63 4.32 12.22 -2.26
N LEU A 64 3.22 12.18 -3.02
CA LEU A 64 2.15 11.18 -2.83
C LEU A 64 2.68 9.76 -3.07
N SER A 65 3.37 9.54 -4.19
CA SER A 65 3.89 8.21 -4.53
C SER A 65 4.91 7.68 -3.52
N VAL A 66 5.81 8.54 -3.03
CA VAL A 66 6.81 8.15 -2.02
C VAL A 66 6.15 7.87 -0.68
N THR A 67 5.20 8.71 -0.26
CA THR A 67 4.49 8.55 1.01
C THR A 67 3.71 7.24 1.03
N ASP A 68 2.94 6.95 -0.03
CA ASP A 68 2.19 5.71 -0.14
C ASP A 68 3.11 4.49 -0.10
N ALA A 69 4.20 4.51 -0.85
CA ALA A 69 5.15 3.39 -0.88
C ALA A 69 5.77 3.14 0.50
N LEU A 70 6.14 4.20 1.23
CA LEU A 70 6.72 4.08 2.57
C LEU A 70 5.70 3.52 3.57
N LEU A 71 4.46 4.01 3.54
CA LEU A 71 3.39 3.51 4.41
C LEU A 71 3.08 2.03 4.14
N PHE A 72 3.07 1.62 2.87
CA PHE A 72 2.87 0.22 2.50
C PHE A 72 4.00 -0.69 2.99
N LEU A 73 5.26 -0.25 2.90
CA LEU A 73 6.40 -0.99 3.44
C LEU A 73 6.32 -1.14 4.96
N ILE A 74 5.95 -0.08 5.68
CA ILE A 74 5.76 -0.13 7.14
C ILE A 74 4.64 -1.11 7.49
N TYR A 75 3.52 -1.04 6.78
CA TYR A 75 2.39 -1.94 6.95
C TYR A 75 2.79 -3.41 6.77
N LEU A 76 3.54 -3.72 5.69
CA LEU A 76 4.06 -5.08 5.45
C LEU A 76 5.01 -5.54 6.55
N ALA A 77 5.95 -4.70 6.96
CA ALA A 77 6.92 -5.03 8.01
C ALA A 77 6.23 -5.36 9.35
N LEU A 78 5.23 -4.57 9.75
CA LEU A 78 4.43 -4.81 10.94
C LEU A 78 3.61 -6.10 10.82
N GLY A 79 3.04 -6.38 9.64
CA GLY A 79 2.32 -7.61 9.37
C GLY A 79 3.20 -8.84 9.51
N ILE A 80 4.40 -8.81 8.91
CA ILE A 80 5.40 -9.89 8.99
C ILE A 80 5.81 -10.11 10.45
N TYR A 81 6.14 -9.03 11.17
CA TYR A 81 6.52 -9.12 12.57
C TYR A 81 5.44 -9.77 13.44
N ARG A 82 4.17 -9.41 13.24
CA ARG A 82 3.04 -10.01 13.97
C ARG A 82 2.90 -11.49 13.65
N ALA A 83 2.97 -11.88 12.37
CA ALA A 83 2.87 -13.28 11.96
C ALA A 83 4.01 -14.13 12.54
N LEU A 84 5.25 -13.63 12.51
CA LEU A 84 6.40 -14.31 13.11
C LEU A 84 6.24 -14.46 14.63
N LYS A 85 5.75 -13.41 15.31
CA LYS A 85 5.50 -13.46 16.75
C LYS A 85 4.39 -14.46 17.11
N GLU A 86 3.36 -14.59 16.27
CA GLU A 86 2.28 -15.56 16.49
C GLU A 86 2.77 -16.99 16.33
N LEU A 87 3.56 -17.27 15.29
CA LEU A 87 4.20 -18.58 15.08
C LEU A 87 5.21 -18.96 16.18
N ALA A 88 5.92 -17.99 16.76
CA ALA A 88 6.87 -18.25 17.84
C ALA A 88 6.21 -18.51 19.20
N ASN A 89 4.92 -18.18 19.35
CA ASN A 89 4.15 -18.40 20.58
C ASN A 89 3.17 -19.60 20.49
N GLU A 90 3.11 -20.31 19.36
CA GLU A 90 2.51 -21.65 19.22
C GLU A 90 3.46 -22.75 19.72
#